data_AF-A0A920TKJ4-F1
#
_entry.id   AF-A0A920TKJ4-F1
#
_cell.length_a   1.000
_cell.length_b   1.000
_cell.length_c   1.000
_cell.angle_alpha   90.00
_cell.angle_beta   90.00
_cell.angle_gamma   90.00
#
_symmetry.space_group_name_H-M   'P 1'
#
loop_
_entity.id
_entity.type
_entity.pdbx_description
1 polymer ?
#
loop_
_entity_poly.entity_id
_entity_poly.type
_entity_poly.pdbx_seq_one_letter_code
_entity_poly.pdbx_strand_id
1 'polypeptide(L)'
;MNSVLARRNMDELTEDRYLQLFTFPVIEYYRRLGFDFEKEPFSVSGTEFINEYNARAFEPQLHDGIIDLITELNENDISHSILSASSQKI
;
A
#
# COMPACT_ATOMS: atom_id res chain seq x y z
N MET A 1 2.00 -5.04 -5.24
CA MET A 1 3.36 -5.00 -5.81
C MET A 1 3.71 -6.28 -6.57
N ASN A 2 3.57 -7.48 -5.99
CA ASN A 2 3.94 -8.72 -6.69
C ASN A 2 3.28 -8.89 -8.07
N SER A 3 2.01 -8.49 -8.24
CA SER A 3 1.37 -8.44 -9.58
C SER A 3 2.13 -7.58 -10.60
N VAL A 4 2.68 -6.44 -10.18
CA VAL A 4 3.43 -5.49 -11.02
C VAL A 4 4.82 -6.05 -11.37
N LEU A 5 5.46 -6.75 -10.41
CA LEU A 5 6.75 -7.42 -10.59
C LEU A 5 6.65 -8.62 -11.54
N ALA A 6 5.63 -9.47 -11.33
CA ALA A 6 5.40 -10.67 -12.13
C ALA A 6 5.21 -10.35 -13.63
N ARG A 7 4.51 -9.25 -13.97
CA ARG A 7 4.35 -8.78 -15.36
C ARG A 7 5.67 -8.47 -16.07
N ARG A 8 6.72 -8.17 -15.30
CA ARG A 8 8.07 -7.84 -15.79
C ARG A 8 9.06 -8.99 -15.60
N ASN A 9 8.59 -10.17 -15.19
CA ASN A 9 9.42 -11.33 -14.84
C ASN A 9 10.49 -11.00 -13.79
N MET A 10 10.16 -10.12 -12.85
CA MET A 10 11.02 -9.76 -11.73
C MET A 10 10.71 -10.63 -10.51
N ASP A 11 11.70 -10.81 -9.63
CA ASP A 11 11.52 -11.56 -8.39
C ASP A 11 10.42 -10.96 -7.52
N GLU A 12 9.48 -11.80 -7.08
CA GLU A 12 8.43 -11.40 -6.16
C GLU A 12 8.96 -11.14 -4.75
N LEU A 13 8.22 -10.33 -3.98
CA LEU A 13 8.57 -9.99 -2.60
C LEU A 13 7.95 -10.95 -1.61
N THR A 14 8.76 -11.33 -0.62
CA THR A 14 8.29 -11.74 0.70
C THR A 14 8.07 -10.52 1.59
N GLU A 15 7.34 -10.67 2.69
CA GLU A 15 7.15 -9.60 3.67
C GLU A 15 8.48 -9.07 4.23
N ASP A 16 9.38 -9.96 4.65
CA ASP A 16 10.71 -9.57 5.15
C ASP A 16 11.51 -8.76 4.13
N ARG A 17 11.48 -9.19 2.86
CA ARG A 17 12.17 -8.50 1.75
C ARG A 17 11.55 -7.13 1.50
N TYR A 18 10.22 -7.03 1.55
CA TYR A 18 9.51 -5.76 1.43
C TYR A 18 9.93 -4.80 2.55
N LEU A 19 9.90 -5.23 3.81
CA LEU A 19 10.25 -4.40 4.97
C LEU A 19 11.71 -3.92 4.94
N GLN A 20 12.63 -4.73 4.39
CA GLN A 20 14.03 -4.34 4.23
C GLN A 20 14.26 -3.31 3.11
N LEU A 21 13.53 -3.43 2.01
CA LEU A 21 13.75 -2.62 0.81
C LEU A 21 12.95 -1.31 0.80
N PHE A 22 11.77 -1.31 1.42
CA PHE A 22 10.85 -0.19 1.38
C PHE A 22 11.50 1.11 1.89
N THR A 23 11.33 2.18 1.13
CA THR A 23 11.95 3.47 1.41
C THR A 23 11.17 4.59 0.74
N PHE A 24 11.38 5.81 1.25
CA PHE A 24 10.97 7.04 0.58
C PHE A 24 12.17 7.75 -0.05
N PRO A 25 11.98 8.48 -1.17
CA PRO A 25 10.73 8.56 -1.94
C PRO A 25 10.40 7.22 -2.62
N VAL A 26 9.11 6.95 -2.88
CA VAL A 26 8.64 5.64 -3.37
C VAL A 26 9.34 5.19 -4.66
N ILE A 27 9.72 6.12 -5.53
CA ILE A 27 10.50 5.81 -6.75
C ILE A 27 11.82 5.10 -6.42
N GLU A 28 12.45 5.41 -5.29
CA GLU A 28 13.70 4.76 -4.86
C GLU A 28 13.48 3.31 -4.41
N TYR A 29 12.33 3.02 -3.80
CA TYR A 29 11.94 1.65 -3.51
C TYR A 29 11.84 0.81 -4.80
N TYR A 30 11.26 1.36 -5.87
CA TYR A 30 11.21 0.67 -7.16
C TYR A 30 12.61 0.50 -7.77
N ARG A 31 13.51 1.50 -7.66
CA ARG A 31 14.91 1.32 -8.11
C ARG A 31 15.60 0.17 -7.36
N ARG A 32 15.41 0.06 -6.04
CA ARG A 32 15.95 -1.04 -5.23
C ARG A 32 15.39 -2.41 -5.60
N LEU A 33 14.17 -2.47 -6.12
CA LEU A 33 13.59 -3.69 -6.69
C LEU A 33 14.19 -4.07 -8.05
N GLY A 34 14.95 -3.16 -8.68
CA GLY A 34 15.60 -3.38 -9.97
C GLY A 34 14.87 -2.75 -11.16
N PHE A 35 13.91 -1.85 -10.93
CA PHE A 35 13.28 -1.10 -12.04
C PHE A 35 14.30 -0.18 -12.73
N ASP A 36 14.30 -0.21 -14.05
CA ASP A 36 15.11 0.65 -14.91
C ASP A 36 14.22 1.70 -15.58
N PHE A 37 14.22 2.92 -15.03
CA PHE A 37 13.32 3.99 -15.47
C PHE A 37 13.75 4.70 -16.76
N GLU A 38 14.94 4.37 -17.29
CA GLU A 38 15.32 4.79 -18.65
C GLU A 38 14.61 3.91 -19.71
N LYS A 39 14.23 2.68 -19.36
CA LYS A 39 13.50 1.77 -20.25
C LYS A 39 11.98 1.92 -20.15
N GLU A 40 11.47 2.12 -18.95
CA GLU A 40 10.04 2.28 -18.70
C GLU A 40 9.83 3.42 -17.70
N PRO A 41 9.05 4.47 -18.03
CA PRO A 41 8.80 5.55 -17.08
C PRO A 41 8.15 5.05 -15.79
N PHE A 42 8.55 5.62 -14.65
CA PHE A 42 7.97 5.29 -13.33
C PHE A 42 6.45 5.41 -13.28
N SER A 43 5.87 6.32 -14.06
CA SER A 43 4.41 6.49 -14.14
C SER A 43 3.67 5.22 -14.61
N VAL A 44 4.30 4.37 -15.42
CA VAL A 44 3.67 3.13 -15.92
C VAL A 44 3.49 2.15 -14.77
N SER A 45 4.59 1.70 -14.15
CA SER A 45 4.57 0.76 -13.04
C SER A 45 3.92 1.33 -11.77
N GLY A 46 4.07 2.63 -11.53
CA GLY A 46 3.40 3.33 -10.44
C GLY A 46 1.88 3.36 -10.60
N THR A 47 1.37 3.65 -11.81
CA THR A 47 -0.08 3.63 -12.08
C THR A 47 -0.63 2.22 -11.99
N GLU A 48 0.09 1.22 -12.51
CA GLU A 48 -0.30 -0.19 -12.35
C GLU A 48 -0.42 -0.58 -10.88
N PHE A 49 0.55 -0.20 -10.04
CA PHE A 49 0.48 -0.46 -8.61
C PHE A 49 -0.75 0.16 -7.97
N ILE A 50 -1.05 1.44 -8.27
CA ILE A 50 -2.22 2.15 -7.72
C ILE A 50 -3.52 1.45 -8.12
N ASN A 51 -3.66 1.07 -9.39
CA ASN A 51 -4.85 0.38 -9.88
C ASN A 51 -5.05 -0.96 -9.19
N GLU A 52 -3.99 -1.77 -9.08
CA GLU A 52 -4.03 -3.06 -8.37
C GLU A 52 -4.32 -2.89 -6.87
N TYR A 53 -3.74 -1.88 -6.23
CA TYR A 53 -3.98 -1.59 -4.83
C TYR A 53 -5.43 -1.19 -4.58
N ASN A 54 -5.96 -0.24 -5.37
CA ASN A 54 -7.32 0.26 -5.23
C ASN A 54 -8.38 -0.82 -5.48
N ALA A 55 -8.16 -1.68 -6.48
CA ALA A 55 -9.05 -2.81 -6.75
C ALA A 55 -9.16 -3.78 -5.56
N ARG A 56 -8.15 -3.80 -4.68
CA ARG A 56 -8.01 -4.73 -3.55
C ARG A 56 -8.11 -4.02 -2.19
N ALA A 57 -8.38 -2.71 -2.17
CA ALA A 57 -8.31 -1.89 -0.96
C ALA A 57 -9.27 -2.35 0.15
N PHE A 58 -10.32 -3.08 -0.20
CA PHE A 58 -11.33 -3.61 0.72
C PHE A 58 -11.16 -5.10 1.04
N GLU A 59 -10.11 -5.76 0.54
CA GLU A 59 -9.79 -7.14 0.92
C GLU A 59 -9.30 -7.27 2.37
N PRO A 60 -8.44 -6.37 2.90
CA PRO A 60 -7.96 -6.48 4.27
C PRO A 60 -9.11 -6.40 5.28
N GLN A 61 -9.03 -7.24 6.30
CA GLN A 61 -9.96 -7.19 7.42
C GLN A 61 -9.57 -6.08 8.39
N LEU A 62 -10.53 -5.67 9.21
CA LEU A 62 -10.26 -4.77 10.32
C LEU A 62 -9.27 -5.39 11.31
N HIS A 63 -8.45 -4.56 11.95
CA HIS A 63 -7.58 -5.02 13.03
C HIS A 63 -8.41 -5.52 14.22
N ASP A 64 -7.93 -6.60 14.85
CA ASP A 64 -8.57 -7.19 16.02
C ASP A 64 -8.78 -6.14 17.13
N GLY A 65 -9.99 -6.12 17.70
CA GLY A 65 -10.37 -5.22 18.81
C GLY A 65 -10.75 -3.79 18.39
N ILE A 66 -10.66 -3.41 17.11
CA ILE A 66 -11.00 -2.02 16.71
C ILE A 66 -12.48 -1.70 16.91
N ILE A 67 -13.36 -2.68 16.68
CA ILE A 67 -14.81 -2.50 16.85
C ILE A 67 -15.15 -2.24 18.32
N ASP A 68 -14.57 -3.01 19.23
CA ASP A 68 -14.79 -2.86 20.67
C ASP A 68 -14.28 -1.49 21.14
N LEU A 69 -13.07 -1.10 20.71
CA LEU A 69 -12.49 0.21 21.05
C LEU A 69 -13.37 1.37 20.58
N ILE A 70 -13.81 1.36 19.32
CA ILE A 70 -14.67 2.42 18.77
C ILE A 70 -16.02 2.46 19.48
N THR A 71 -16.56 1.29 19.84
CA THR A 71 -17.81 1.20 20.60
C THR A 71 -17.66 1.83 21.98
N GLU A 72 -16.61 1.48 22.72
CA GLU A 72 -16.32 2.04 24.05
C GLU A 72 -16.12 3.57 23.98
N LEU A 73 -15.38 4.07 22.99
CA LEU A 73 -15.18 5.51 22.80
C LEU A 73 -16.51 6.23 22.56
N ASN A 74 -17.40 5.65 21.76
CA ASN A 74 -18.74 6.21 21.52
C ASN A 74 -19.61 6.20 22.78
N GLU A 75 -19.60 5.11 23.56
CA GLU A 75 -20.35 4.99 24.81
C GLU A 75 -19.91 5.99 25.89
N ASN A 76 -18.67 6.47 25.81
CA ASN A 76 -18.10 7.47 26.71
C ASN A 76 -18.13 8.90 26.16
N ASP A 77 -18.88 9.16 25.08
CA ASP A 77 -18.98 10.47 24.41
C ASP A 77 -17.61 11.02 23.93
N ILE A 78 -16.66 10.13 23.59
CA ILE A 78 -15.32 10.49 23.12
C ILE A 78 -15.29 10.56 21.59
N SER A 79 -15.23 11.78 21.07
CA SER A 79 -15.07 12.01 19.62
C SER A 79 -13.71 11.52 19.11
N HIS A 80 -13.70 10.99 17.89
CA HIS A 80 -12.50 10.50 17.22
C HIS A 80 -12.56 10.83 15.72
N SER A 81 -11.40 10.92 15.07
CA SER A 81 -11.30 11.24 13.65
C SER A 81 -10.19 10.45 12.97
N ILE A 82 -10.34 10.23 11.67
CA ILE A 82 -9.32 9.60 10.82
C ILE A 82 -8.72 10.70 9.94
N LEU A 83 -7.42 10.96 10.10
CA LEU A 83 -6.65 11.81 9.19
C LEU A 83 -5.77 10.92 8.31
N SER A 84 -6.05 10.91 7.01
CA SER A 84 -5.32 10.08 6.04
C SER A 84 -4.94 10.88 4.80
N ALA A 85 -3.78 10.55 4.22
CA ALA A 85 -3.37 11.02 2.90
C ALA A 85 -4.04 10.23 1.76
N SER A 86 -4.78 9.17 2.08
CA SER A 86 -5.56 8.42 1.09
C SER A 86 -6.70 9.26 0.52
N SER A 87 -7.05 9.01 -0.74
CA SER A 87 -8.28 9.56 -1.33
C SER A 87 -9.50 9.09 -0.52
N GLN A 88 -10.44 10.01 -0.30
CA GLN A 88 -11.71 9.70 0.36
C GLN A 88 -12.62 8.81 -0.50
N LYS A 89 -12.42 8.83 -1.82
CA LYS A 89 -13.07 7.94 -2.78
C LYS A 89 -11.99 7.11 -3.46
N ILE A 90 -12.03 5.81 -3.20
CA ILE A 90 -11.22 4.80 -3.88
C ILE A 90 -12.07 4.20 -5.01
#